data_AF-A0A1U8MGI7-F1
#
_entry.id   AF-A0A1U8MGI7-F1
#
_cell.length_a   1.000
_cell.length_b   1.000
_cell.length_c   1.000
_cell.angle_alpha   90.00
_cell.angle_beta   90.00
_cell.angle_gamma   90.00
#
_symmetry.space_group_name_H-M   'P 1'
#
loop_
_entity.id
_entity.type
_entity.pdbx_description
1 polymer ?
#
loop_
_entity_poly.entity_id
_entity_poly.type
_entity_poly.pdbx_seq_one_letter_code
_entity_poly.pdbx_strand_id
1 'polypeptide(L)'
;MQIKDFWPRYWGGVVVFDRTTGFFKALGGGKLLKDKFLSGFVFNPRAIANYKRAKSMGIEQNFKGEGEIKGGLFIVGPGGTGLAYQFIERNFGDWAPVAEVVEICARLKVIARNSLNSKSWYH
;
A
#
# COMPACT_ATOMS: atom_id res chain seq x y z
N MET A 1 10.56 6.86 15.29
CA MET A 1 10.56 5.65 14.45
C MET A 1 10.05 6.04 13.06
N GLN A 2 10.89 6.16 12.02
CA GLN A 2 10.40 6.80 10.77
C GLN A 2 10.96 6.28 9.42
N ILE A 3 12.19 5.79 9.28
CA ILE A 3 12.65 5.10 8.05
C ILE A 3 13.69 4.03 8.41
N LYS A 4 14.63 4.36 9.30
CA LYS A 4 15.74 3.48 9.73
C LYS A 4 15.31 2.15 10.34
N ASP A 5 14.10 2.10 10.88
CA ASP A 5 13.55 0.91 11.52
C ASP A 5 13.02 -0.11 10.48
N PHE A 6 12.76 0.34 9.24
CA PHE A 6 12.16 -0.46 8.18
C PHE A 6 13.10 -0.68 6.98
N TRP A 7 13.89 0.34 6.63
CA TRP A 7 14.86 0.30 5.54
C TRP A 7 16.27 0.02 6.07
N PRO A 8 17.04 -0.92 5.50
CA PRO A 8 16.76 -1.75 4.32
C PRO A 8 16.19 -3.14 4.68
N ARG A 9 15.93 -3.42 5.97
CA ARG A 9 15.63 -4.77 6.45
C ARG A 9 14.32 -5.35 5.89
N TYR A 10 13.30 -4.52 5.73
CA TYR A 10 11.96 -4.94 5.31
C TYR A 10 11.54 -4.38 3.95
N TRP A 11 12.01 -3.18 3.62
CA TRP A 11 11.79 -2.55 2.31
C TRP A 11 13.08 -2.64 1.51
N GLY A 12 13.00 -3.15 0.27
CA GLY A 12 14.10 -3.19 -0.70
C GLY A 12 13.92 -2.16 -1.82
N GLY A 13 14.97 -1.89 -2.60
CA GLY A 13 14.96 -0.88 -3.68
C GLY A 13 15.33 0.57 -3.30
N VAL A 14 14.46 1.53 -3.56
CA VAL A 14 14.68 2.96 -3.29
C VAL A 14 13.52 3.49 -2.45
N VAL A 15 13.83 4.29 -1.44
CA VAL A 15 12.82 5.01 -0.66
C VAL A 15 12.70 6.42 -1.21
N VAL A 16 11.49 6.82 -1.59
CA VAL A 16 11.20 8.16 -2.11
C VAL A 16 10.18 8.83 -1.19
N PHE A 17 10.40 10.12 -0.90
CA PHE A 17 9.48 10.91 -0.09
C PHE A 17 8.53 11.74 -0.98
N ASP A 18 7.24 11.42 -0.92
CA ASP A 18 6.18 12.14 -1.62
C ASP A 18 5.73 13.38 -0.83
N ARG A 19 6.43 14.51 -1.01
CA ARG A 19 6.13 15.77 -0.32
C ARG A 19 4.73 16.31 -0.61
N THR A 20 4.19 16.05 -1.79
CA THR A 20 2.90 16.63 -2.23
C THR A 20 1.72 15.75 -1.85
N THR A 21 1.96 14.58 -1.25
CA THR A 21 0.97 13.53 -0.99
C THR A 21 0.24 13.11 -2.28
N GLY A 22 0.94 13.17 -3.42
CA GLY A 22 0.41 12.85 -4.74
C GLY A 22 -0.15 11.43 -4.83
N PHE A 23 0.48 10.45 -4.19
CA PHE A 23 -0.03 9.07 -4.19
C PHE A 23 -1.34 8.94 -3.42
N PHE A 24 -1.45 9.60 -2.25
CA PHE A 24 -2.71 9.63 -1.50
C PHE A 24 -3.82 10.37 -2.26
N LYS A 25 -3.49 11.47 -2.93
CA LYS A 25 -4.44 12.18 -3.79
C LYS A 25 -4.88 11.34 -4.98
N ALA A 26 -3.98 10.56 -5.58
CA ALA A 26 -4.30 9.66 -6.69
C ALA A 26 -5.33 8.59 -6.27
N LEU A 27 -5.30 8.12 -5.02
CA LEU A 27 -6.33 7.22 -4.47
C LEU A 27 -7.71 7.90 -4.44
N GLY A 28 -7.76 9.21 -4.18
CA GLY A 28 -8.99 9.99 -4.06
C GLY A 28 -9.38 10.82 -5.28
N GLY A 29 -8.91 10.48 -6.47
CA GLY A 29 -9.25 11.23 -7.69
C GLY A 29 -8.75 12.67 -7.68
N GLY A 30 -7.56 12.90 -7.12
CA GLY A 30 -6.92 14.21 -7.01
C GLY A 30 -7.13 14.92 -5.67
N LYS A 31 -7.92 14.35 -4.76
CA LYS A 31 -8.16 14.88 -3.41
C LYS A 31 -7.70 13.88 -2.35
N LEU A 32 -7.30 14.39 -1.19
CA LEU A 32 -7.04 13.53 -0.05
C LEU A 32 -8.36 12.92 0.41
N LEU A 33 -8.44 11.59 0.43
CA LEU A 33 -9.54 10.89 1.05
C LEU A 33 -9.37 11.02 2.55
N LYS A 34 -10.13 11.91 3.16
CA LYS A 34 -10.22 12.06 4.60
C LYS A 34 -11.61 11.67 5.02
N ASP A 35 -11.74 10.65 5.87
CA ASP A 35 -12.99 10.37 6.55
C ASP A 35 -12.86 10.64 8.04
N LYS A 36 -14.01 10.86 8.69
CA LYS A 36 -14.11 11.02 10.13
C LYS A 36 -13.71 9.70 10.81
N PHE A 37 -12.42 9.56 11.10
CA PHE A 37 -11.75 8.46 11.81
C PHE A 37 -12.61 7.80 12.91
N LEU A 38 -13.39 8.60 13.63
CA LEU A 38 -14.26 8.18 14.72
C LEU A 38 -15.41 7.24 14.31
N SER A 39 -16.05 7.41 13.15
CA SER A 39 -17.16 6.49 12.78
C SER A 39 -16.62 5.19 12.20
N GLY A 40 -15.61 5.24 11.33
CA GLY A 40 -15.07 4.05 10.66
C GLY A 40 -14.35 3.09 11.60
N PHE A 41 -13.63 3.58 12.62
CA PHE A 41 -12.90 2.74 13.58
C PHE A 41 -13.82 2.14 14.66
N VAL A 42 -14.73 2.93 15.23
CA VAL A 42 -15.61 2.49 16.33
C VAL A 42 -16.60 1.40 15.87
N PHE A 43 -17.02 1.45 14.60
CA PHE A 43 -17.94 0.46 14.03
C PHE A 43 -17.24 -0.70 13.29
N ASN A 44 -15.90 -0.75 13.27
CA ASN A 44 -15.16 -1.86 12.65
C ASN A 44 -14.59 -2.82 13.73
N PRO A 45 -15.30 -3.91 14.09
CA PRO A 45 -14.85 -4.84 15.12
C PRO A 45 -13.53 -5.54 14.76
N ARG A 46 -13.22 -5.69 13.46
CA ARG A 46 -11.94 -6.25 13.01
C ARG A 46 -10.80 -5.27 13.26
N ALA A 47 -10.98 -4.00 12.95
CA ALA A 47 -9.99 -2.96 13.25
C ALA A 47 -9.71 -2.87 14.75
N ILE A 48 -10.75 -2.94 15.60
CA ILE A 48 -10.62 -2.95 17.06
C ILE A 48 -9.86 -4.21 17.54
N ALA A 49 -10.18 -5.39 17.01
CA ALA A 49 -9.48 -6.63 17.37
C ALA A 49 -7.99 -6.60 16.98
N ASN A 50 -7.69 -6.09 15.79
CA ASN A 50 -6.31 -5.93 15.31
C ASN A 50 -5.54 -4.89 16.13
N TYR A 51 -6.19 -3.78 16.48
CA TYR A 51 -5.64 -2.76 17.37
C TYR A 51 -5.29 -3.35 18.74
N LYS A 52 -6.21 -4.13 19.35
CA LYS A 52 -5.97 -4.82 20.63
C LYS A 52 -4.79 -5.79 20.53
N ARG A 53 -4.71 -6.58 19.44
CA ARG A 53 -3.60 -7.50 19.18
C ARG A 53 -2.26 -6.77 19.02
N ALA A 54 -2.23 -5.64 18.29
CA ALA A 54 -1.04 -4.83 18.13
C ALA A 54 -0.55 -4.28 19.48
N LYS A 55 -1.48 -3.79 20.32
CA LYS A 55 -1.18 -3.28 21.66
C LYS A 55 -0.67 -4.38 22.59
N SER A 56 -1.22 -5.60 22.54
CA SER A 56 -0.75 -6.71 23.37
C SER A 56 0.63 -7.22 23.00
N MET A 57 1.09 -6.99 21.76
CA MET A 57 2.44 -7.33 21.31
C MET A 57 3.51 -6.31 21.74
N GLY A 58 3.13 -5.25 22.49
CA GLY A 58 4.07 -4.22 22.94
C GLY A 58 4.63 -3.36 21.81
N ILE A 59 4.03 -3.40 20.61
CA ILE A 59 4.45 -2.58 19.48
C ILE A 59 4.07 -1.13 19.77
N GLU A 60 5.07 -0.26 19.89
CA GLU A 60 4.88 1.17 20.10
C GLU A 60 4.12 1.75 18.90
N GLN A 61 2.88 2.18 19.15
CA GLN A 61 2.00 2.68 18.10
C GLN A 61 2.42 4.10 17.72
N ASN A 62 2.73 4.32 16.45
CA ASN A 62 3.12 5.64 15.96
C ASN A 62 1.89 6.44 15.51
N PHE A 63 1.15 7.03 16.46
CA PHE A 63 0.05 7.96 16.16
C PHE A 63 0.52 9.36 15.74
N LYS A 64 1.83 9.60 15.62
CA LYS A 64 2.34 10.85 15.04
C LYS A 64 2.22 10.79 13.52
N GLY A 65 1.01 11.05 13.04
CA GLY A 65 0.65 11.18 11.64
C GLY A 65 -0.74 11.79 11.50
N GLU A 66 -1.05 12.31 10.31
CA GLU A 66 -2.40 12.77 9.96
C GLU A 66 -3.30 11.54 9.74
N GLY A 67 -3.78 10.95 10.84
CA GLY A 67 -4.49 9.67 10.85
C GLY A 67 -5.85 9.66 10.14
N GLU A 68 -6.27 10.79 9.56
CA GLU A 68 -7.53 10.92 8.83
C GLU A 68 -7.41 10.55 7.35
N ILE A 69 -6.19 10.55 6.78
CA ILE A 69 -5.97 10.23 5.37
C ILE A 69 -6.08 8.71 5.19
N LYS A 70 -7.00 8.28 4.31
CA LYS A 70 -7.15 6.88 3.93
C LYS A 70 -5.94 6.38 3.16
N GLY A 71 -5.50 5.18 3.50
CA GLY A 71 -4.46 4.45 2.79
C GLY A 71 -4.97 3.76 1.53
N GLY A 72 -4.07 2.99 0.93
CA GLY A 72 -4.35 2.20 -0.25
C GLY A 72 -3.10 1.49 -0.75
N LEU A 73 -3.26 0.76 -1.85
CA LEU A 73 -2.20 0.04 -2.54
C LEU A 73 -2.33 0.29 -4.04
N PHE A 74 -1.20 0.56 -4.68
CA PHE A 74 -1.06 0.53 -6.12
C PHE A 74 -0.10 -0.60 -6.51
N ILE A 75 -0.43 -1.35 -7.56
CA ILE A 75 0.53 -2.21 -8.24
C ILE A 75 0.71 -1.65 -9.64
N VAL A 76 1.93 -1.23 -9.96
CA VAL A 76 2.29 -0.67 -11.27
C VAL A 76 2.95 -1.76 -12.10
N GLY A 77 2.49 -1.93 -13.34
CA GLY A 77 3.04 -2.92 -14.26
C GLY A 77 4.42 -2.51 -14.81
N PRO A 78 5.21 -3.49 -15.30
CA PRO A 78 6.56 -3.25 -15.81
C PRO A 78 6.54 -2.45 -17.11
N GLY A 79 7.61 -1.71 -17.40
CA GLY A 79 7.81 -1.12 -18.73
C GLY A 79 6.81 -0.04 -19.13
N GLY A 80 6.18 0.64 -18.17
CA GLY A 80 5.25 1.74 -18.45
C GLY A 80 3.85 1.29 -18.86
N THR A 81 3.46 0.03 -18.60
CA THR A 81 2.11 -0.47 -18.88
C THR A 81 1.01 0.14 -17.99
N GLY A 82 1.38 1.06 -17.10
CA GLY A 82 0.45 1.75 -16.21
C GLY A 82 0.05 0.91 -14.99
N LEU A 83 -1.14 1.21 -14.47
CA LEU A 83 -1.64 0.64 -13.23
C LEU A 83 -2.26 -0.74 -13.45
N ALA A 84 -1.74 -1.76 -12.77
CA ALA A 84 -2.25 -3.12 -12.83
C ALA A 84 -3.30 -3.41 -11.74
N TYR A 85 -3.23 -2.71 -10.61
CA TYR A 85 -4.19 -2.88 -9.51
C TYR A 85 -4.25 -1.65 -8.62
N GLN A 86 -5.44 -1.37 -8.10
CA GLN A 86 -5.68 -0.37 -7.08
C GLN A 86 -6.55 -0.95 -5.97
N PHE A 87 -6.13 -0.73 -4.74
CA PHE A 87 -6.96 -0.89 -3.56
C PHE A 87 -7.02 0.44 -2.82
N ILE A 88 -8.22 0.86 -2.44
CA ILE A 88 -8.46 2.04 -1.62
C ILE A 88 -9.02 1.55 -0.29
N GLU A 89 -8.39 1.93 0.81
CA GLU A 89 -8.91 1.67 2.15
C GLU A 89 -10.31 2.30 2.25
N ARG A 90 -11.34 1.49 2.52
CA ARG A 90 -12.72 2.00 2.65
C ARG A 90 -13.04 2.33 4.09
N ASN A 91 -12.75 1.40 4.99
CA ASN A 91 -12.83 1.56 6.44
C ASN A 91 -11.43 1.54 7.03
N PHE A 92 -11.28 2.23 8.16
CA PHE A 92 -10.01 2.24 8.86
C PHE A 92 -9.57 0.81 9.22
N GLY A 93 -8.32 0.49 8.90
CA GLY A 93 -7.72 -0.82 9.14
C GLY A 93 -8.04 -1.87 8.07
N ASP A 94 -8.72 -1.50 6.98
CA ASP A 94 -8.87 -2.39 5.83
C ASP A 94 -7.52 -2.54 5.12
N TRP A 95 -7.17 -3.76 4.74
CA TRP A 95 -5.98 -4.06 3.94
C TRP A 95 -6.38 -4.64 2.58
N ALA A 96 -5.50 -4.45 1.60
CA ALA A 96 -5.68 -5.05 0.29
C ALA A 96 -5.73 -6.59 0.40
N PRO A 97 -6.67 -7.27 -0.27
CA PRO A 97 -6.76 -8.72 -0.23
C PRO A 97 -5.44 -9.38 -0.66
N VAL A 98 -4.75 -10.05 0.28
CA VAL A 98 -3.39 -10.57 0.06
C VAL A 98 -3.35 -11.55 -1.10
N ALA A 99 -4.39 -12.39 -1.25
CA ALA A 99 -4.48 -13.36 -2.35
C ALA A 99 -4.50 -12.67 -3.73
N GLU A 100 -5.30 -11.60 -3.89
CA GLU A 100 -5.35 -10.82 -5.13
C GLU A 100 -4.01 -10.15 -5.42
N VAL A 101 -3.39 -9.55 -4.40
CA VAL A 101 -2.08 -8.89 -4.54
C VAL A 101 -1.01 -9.89 -5.00
N VAL A 102 -0.94 -11.06 -4.37
CA VAL A 102 0.02 -12.12 -4.73
C VAL A 102 -0.23 -12.62 -6.15
N GLU A 103 -1.48 -12.83 -6.52
CA GLU A 103 -1.86 -13.30 -7.85
C GLU A 103 -1.46 -12.30 -8.94
N ILE A 104 -1.77 -11.01 -8.76
CA ILE A 104 -1.43 -9.96 -9.72
C ILE A 104 0.08 -9.84 -9.86
N CYS A 105 0.82 -9.83 -8.74
CA CYS A 105 2.28 -9.82 -8.75
C CYS A 105 2.87 -11.03 -9.49
N ALA A 106 2.30 -12.23 -9.29
CA ALA A 106 2.75 -13.43 -9.98
C ALA A 106 2.54 -13.33 -11.50
N ARG A 107 1.39 -12.81 -11.94
CA ARG A 107 1.08 -12.58 -13.36
C ARG A 107 2.04 -11.55 -13.97
N LEU A 108 2.28 -10.42 -13.30
CA LEU A 108 3.20 -9.38 -13.77
C LEU A 108 4.64 -9.89 -13.91
N LYS A 109 5.09 -10.77 -13.01
CA LYS A 109 6.42 -11.39 -13.10
C LYS A 109 6.59 -12.21 -14.38
N VAL A 110 5.56 -12.96 -14.79
CA VAL A 110 5.58 -13.74 -16.04
C VAL A 110 5.62 -12.81 -17.26
N ILE A 111 4.80 -11.76 -17.26
CA ILE A 111 4.77 -10.76 -18.34
C ILE A 111 6.14 -10.07 -18.49
N ALA A 112 6.75 -9.64 -17.38
CA ALA A 112 8.07 -9.01 -17.39
C ALA A 112 9.14 -9.94 -17.98
N ARG A 113 9.15 -11.21 -17.56
CA ARG A 113 10.09 -12.22 -18.07
C ARG A 113 9.92 -12.46 -19.57
N ASN A 114 8.68 -12.58 -20.04
CA ASN A 114 8.40 -12.81 -21.46
C ASN A 114 8.80 -11.61 -22.33
N SER A 115 8.60 -10.38 -21.84
CA SER A 115 9.01 -9.16 -22.54
C SER A 115 10.54 -9.02 -22.64
N LEU A 116 11.28 -9.46 -21.62
CA LEU A 116 12.74 -9.48 -21.66
C LEU A 116 13.26 -10.53 -22.66
N ASN A 117 12.66 -11.73 -22.64
CA ASN A 117 13.04 -12.80 -23.55
C ASN A 117 12.77 -12.42 -25.01
N SER A 118 11.63 -11.80 -25.34
CA SER A 118 11.33 -11.41 -26.72
C SER A 118 12.29 -10.36 -27.26
N LYS A 119 12.80 -9.44 -26.44
CA LYS A 119 13.81 -8.44 -26.84
C LYS A 119 15.19 -9.05 -27.12
N SER A 120 15.51 -10.20 -26.53
CA SER A 120 16.80 -10.88 -26.74
C SER A 120 16.90 -11.59 -28.10
N TRP A 121 15.80 -11.82 -28.81
CA TRP A 121 15.80 -12.48 -30.13
C TRP A 121 15.93 -11.50 -31.31
N TYR A 122 15.93 -10.19 -31.05
CA TYR A 122 16.06 -9.15 -32.09
C TYR A 122 17.49 -8.59 -32.22
N HIS A 123 18.50 -9.30 -31.71
CA HIS A 123 19.92 -8.96 -31.86
C HIS A 123 20.73 -10.17 -32.31
#